data_AF-A0A7W9A484-F1
#
_entry.id   AF-A0A7W9A484-F1
#
_cell.length_a   1.000
_cell.length_b   1.000
_cell.length_c   1.000
_cell.angle_alpha   90.00
_cell.angle_beta   90.00
_cell.angle_gamma   90.00
#
_symmetry.space_group_name_H-M   'P 1'
#
loop_
_entity.id
_entity.type
_entity.pdbx_description
1 polymer ?
#
loop_
_entity_poly.entity_id
_entity_poly.type
_entity_poly.pdbx_seq_one_letter_code
_entity_poly.pdbx_strand_id
1 'polypeptide(L)' 'MRYNVETMELRRGNQTLTVAQEFIGGVVRYIGKVDGRACVQSPTKEGAVYSLLRRLAYSRAA' A
#
# COMPACT_ATOMS: atom_id res chain seq x y z
N MET A 1 -14.30 4.47 16.29
CA MET A 1 -13.16 3.83 15.58
C MET A 1 -12.31 4.94 14.98
N ARG A 2 -11.13 5.23 15.55
CA ARG A 2 -10.23 6.27 15.02
C ARG A 2 -9.29 5.62 14.01
N TYR A 3 -9.31 6.10 12.78
CA TYR A 3 -8.38 5.68 11.73
C TYR A 3 -7.15 6.58 11.83
N ASN A 4 -6.07 6.09 12.44
CA ASN A 4 -4.77 6.73 12.30
C ASN A 4 -4.11 6.13 11.07
N VAL A 5 -3.99 6.95 10.03
CA VAL A 5 -3.42 6.54 8.74
C VAL A 5 -2.05 7.17 8.61
N GLU A 6 -1.01 6.39 8.86
CA GLU A 6 0.36 6.74 8.46
C GLU A 6 0.54 6.37 6.98
N THR A 7 0.95 7.34 6.18
CA THR A 7 1.19 7.16 4.74
C THR A 7 2.65 7.32 4.38
N MET A 8 3.19 6.34 3.67
CA MET A 8 4.45 6.48 2.95
C MET A 8 4.15 6.60 1.46
N GLU A 9 4.60 7.70 0.85
CA GLU A 9 4.41 7.95 -0.58
C GLU A 9 5.71 7.75 -1.36
N LEU A 10 5.62 7.06 -2.48
CA LEU A 10 6.71 6.88 -3.45
C LEU A 10 6.17 7.22 -4.84
N ARG A 11 7.03 7.78 -5.71
CA ARG A 11 6.66 8.07 -7.10
C ARG A 11 7.38 7.12 -8.05
N ARG A 12 6.64 6.54 -8.99
CA ARG A 12 7.17 5.74 -10.12
C ARG A 12 6.64 6.31 -11.42
N GLY A 13 7.43 7.16 -12.08
CA GLY A 13 6.95 7.93 -13.24
C GLY A 13 5.74 8.79 -12.84
N ASN A 14 4.61 8.60 -13.53
CA ASN A 14 3.36 9.29 -13.22
C ASN A 14 2.50 8.61 -12.14
N GLN A 15 2.94 7.45 -11.63
CA GLN A 15 2.20 6.70 -10.62
C GLN A 15 2.59 7.13 -9.21
N THR A 16 1.60 7.33 -8.35
CA THR A 16 1.78 7.54 -6.91
C THR A 16 1.52 6.23 -6.17
N LEU A 17 2.50 5.78 -5.40
CA LEU A 17 2.42 4.59 -4.57
C LEU A 17 2.23 5.03 -3.13
N THR A 18 1.23 4.49 -2.45
CA THR A 18 0.98 4.81 -1.04
C THR A 18 0.87 3.53 -0.25
N VAL A 19 1.56 3.44 0.89
CA VAL A 19 1.27 2.42 1.90
C VAL A 19 0.61 3.11 3.08
N ALA A 20 -0.63 2.75 3.36
CA ALA A 20 -1.43 3.25 4.48
C ALA A 20 -1.50 2.20 5.59
N GLN A 21 -1.37 2.63 6.85
CA GLN A 21 -1.71 1.81 8.00
C GLN A 21 -3.18 2.02 8.40
N GLU A 22 -3.92 0.95 8.67
CA GLU A 22 -5.29 0.98 9.16
C GLU A 22 -5.42 0.16 10.45
N PHE A 23 -6.14 0.71 11.42
CA PHE A 23 -6.43 0.06 12.70
C PHE A 23 -7.89 -0.33 12.76
N ILE A 24 -8.19 -1.63 12.59
CA ILE A 24 -9.55 -2.16 12.56
C ILE A 24 -9.72 -3.17 13.69
N GLY A 25 -10.57 -2.86 14.69
CA GLY A 25 -10.89 -3.80 15.77
C GLY A 25 -9.69 -4.19 16.64
N GLY A 26 -8.70 -3.31 16.79
CA GLY A 26 -7.44 -3.60 17.50
C GLY A 26 -6.39 -4.31 16.64
N VAL A 27 -6.70 -4.63 15.38
CA VAL A 27 -5.76 -5.25 14.43
C VAL A 27 -5.20 -4.20 13.49
N VAL A 28 -3.88 -4.26 13.28
CA VAL A 28 -3.18 -3.44 12.29
C VAL A 28 -3.22 -4.13 10.93
N ARG A 29 -3.56 -3.37 9.89
CA ARG A 29 -3.43 -3.80 8.49
C ARG A 29 -2.74 -2.71 7.69
N TYR A 30 -1.88 -3.12 6.77
CA TYR A 30 -1.21 -2.23 5.83
C TYR A 30 -1.80 -2.40 4.44
N ILE A 31 -2.19 -1.29 3.81
CA ILE A 31 -2.83 -1.26 2.51
C ILE A 31 -1.93 -0.52 1.53
N GLY A 32 -1.48 -1.22 0.48
CA GLY A 32 -0.76 -0.61 -0.62
C GLY A 32 -1.73 -0.14 -1.70
N LYS A 33 -1.55 1.10 -2.14
CA LYS A 33 -2.35 1.80 -3.15
C LYS A 33 -1.46 2.23 -4.32
N VAL A 34 -2.01 2.18 -5.53
CA VAL A 34 -1.45 2.78 -6.74
C VAL A 34 -2.45 3.81 -7.23
N ASP A 35 -2.05 5.06 -7.37
CA ASP A 35 -2.91 6.18 -7.77
C ASP A 35 -4.19 6.26 -6.93
N GLY A 36 -4.03 6.08 -5.61
CA GLY A 36 -5.13 6.07 -4.64
C GLY A 36 -5.97 4.78 -4.60
N ARG A 37 -5.79 3.83 -5.54
CA ARG A 37 -6.53 2.57 -5.58
C ARG A 37 -5.82 1.47 -4.79
N ALA A 38 -6.49 0.92 -3.77
CA ALA A 38 -5.99 -0.22 -3.01
C ALA A 38 -5.81 -1.45 -3.91
N CYS A 39 -4.63 -2.07 -3.85
CA CYS A 39 -4.27 -3.20 -4.70
C CYS A 39 -3.55 -4.34 -3.97
N VAL A 40 -3.03 -4.09 -2.77
CA VAL A 40 -2.43 -5.10 -1.89
C VAL A 40 -2.80 -4.81 -0.44
N GLN A 41 -2.88 -5.87 0.36
CA GLN A 41 -3.07 -5.79 1.81
C GLN A 41 -2.09 -6.76 2.49
N SER A 42 -1.58 -6.37 3.65
CA SER A 42 -0.65 -7.18 4.44
C SER A 42 -0.82 -6.90 5.93
N PRO A 43 -0.60 -7.90 6.82
CA PRO A 43 -0.53 -7.66 8.26
C PRO A 43 0.73 -6.87 8.67
N THR A 44 1.77 -6.84 7.82
CA THR A 44 3.03 -6.11 8.08
C THR A 44 3.29 -5.02 7.03
N LYS A 45 4.02 -3.98 7.44
CA LYS A 45 4.41 -2.86 6.56
C LYS A 45 5.29 -3.35 5.41
N GLU A 46 6.33 -4.13 5.74
CA GLU A 46 7.27 -4.72 4.80
C GLU A 46 6.54 -5.60 3.79
N GLY A 47 5.61 -6.44 4.24
CA GLY A 47 4.82 -7.30 3.36
C GLY A 47 3.96 -6.50 2.37
N ALA A 48 3.40 -5.37 2.79
CA ALA A 48 2.66 -4.47 1.91
C ALA A 48 3.59 -3.82 0.88
N VAL A 49 4.76 -3.34 1.30
CA VAL A 49 5.76 -2.73 0.41
C VAL A 49 6.28 -3.75 -0.61
N TYR A 50 6.72 -4.93 -0.17
CA TYR A 50 7.21 -5.98 -1.07
C TYR A 50 6.15 -6.42 -2.07
N SER A 51 4.91 -6.62 -1.63
CA SER A 51 3.81 -7.02 -2.50
C SER A 51 3.47 -5.92 -3.51
N LEU A 52 3.48 -4.65 -3.10
CA LEU A 52 3.23 -3.50 -3.95
C LEU A 52 4.31 -3.37 -5.03
N LEU A 53 5.59 -3.40 -4.64
CA LEU A 53 6.72 -3.36 -5.57
C LEU A 53 6.72 -4.56 -6.52
N ARG A 54 6.44 -5.76 -6.01
CA ARG A 54 6.33 -6.98 -6.82
C ARG A 54 5.23 -6.84 -7.88
N ARG A 55 4.05 -6.35 -7.47
CA ARG A 55 2.93 -6.13 -8.40
C ARG A 55 3.30 -5.15 -9.51
N LEU A 56 4.04 -4.10 -9.20
CA LEU A 56 4.48 -3.10 -10.18
C LEU A 56 5.58 -3.60 -11.12
N ALA A 57 6.47 -4.46 -10.62
CA ALA A 57 7.50 -5.10 -11.42
C ALA A 57 6.91 -6.08 -12.44
N TYR A 58 5.86 -6.81 -12.07
CA TYR A 58 5.17 -7.75 -12.97
C TYR A 58 4.03 -7.12 -13.78
N SER A 59 3.57 -5.91 -13.40
CA SER A 59 2.69 -5.05 -14.20
C SER A 59 3.50 -4.44 -15.34
N ARG A 60 3.84 -5.25 -16.34
CA ARG A 60 4.40 -4.79 -17.61
C ARG A 60 3.35 -3.90 -18.30
N ALA A 61 3.81 -2.78 -18.85
CA ALA A 61 3.03 -1.84 -19.66
C ALA A 61 2.14 -2.61 -20.65
N ALA A 62 0.83 -2.52 -20.45
CA ALA A 62 -0.18 -2.77 -21.46
C ALA A 62 -0.60 -1.42 -22.04
#